data_AF-A0A8J4C7C4-F1
#
_entry.id   AF-A0A8J4C7C4-F1
#
_cell.length_a   1.000
_cell.length_b   1.000
_cell.length_c   1.000
_cell.angle_alpha   90.00
_cell.angle_beta   90.00
_cell.angle_gamma   90.00
#
_symmetry.space_group_name_H-M   'P 1'
#
loop_
_entity.id
_entity.type
_entity.pdbx_description
1 polymer ?
#
loop_
_entity_poly.entity_id
_entity_poly.type
_entity_poly.pdbx_seq_one_letter_code
_entity_poly.pdbx_strand_id
1 'polypeptide(L)'
;MSSFVKPDGEPTVTATLAAEDEVYEVSPRYGSVHLKGLSMEAQGVLSKFDRNGDGEVDESELEGVVDVLVKEQFKGRMFLCGIQMIVLALVVLLASIFGLAWAVVSINKSTALRNRVLVRKNSDDPVQIANSDFTMAPSGAITARGNSRAVLGTSTLYVNRQLNANMTTSDLTGLVRVKVSGTNGANVGFRVTGFSLRSSNPPQLHISTPAGILVLLGDRLTSYNAAQDLVDTDELAGQSVTGIFAG
;
A
#
# COMPACT_ATOMS: atom_id res chain seq x y z
N MET A 1 17.44 76.88 -38.96
CA MET A 1 17.83 77.51 -37.67
C MET A 1 18.79 76.56 -37.01
N SER A 2 20.09 76.73 -37.27
CA SER A 2 21.03 77.56 -36.48
C SER A 2 21.55 76.72 -35.31
N SER A 3 22.83 76.52 -35.04
CA SER A 3 24.14 76.96 -35.54
C SER A 3 25.14 76.40 -34.49
N PHE A 4 26.42 76.15 -34.71
CA PHE A 4 27.51 77.14 -34.74
C PHE A 4 28.79 76.31 -34.47
N VAL A 5 29.72 76.17 -35.42
CA VAL A 5 31.02 76.88 -35.51
C VAL A 5 32.24 76.06 -35.06
N LYS A 6 33.09 75.75 -36.06
CA LYS A 6 34.53 75.46 -36.02
C LYS A 6 35.31 76.78 -35.77
N PRO A 7 36.58 76.81 -35.31
CA PRO A 7 37.73 76.40 -36.15
C PRO A 7 38.96 75.94 -35.29
N ASP A 8 40.18 75.62 -35.71
CA ASP A 8 41.11 76.04 -36.78
C ASP A 8 42.18 74.95 -37.00
N GLY A 9 42.84 74.92 -38.15
CA GLY A 9 44.20 74.35 -38.28
C GLY A 9 44.49 73.44 -39.47
N GLU A 10 44.37 73.96 -40.69
CA GLU A 10 45.11 73.45 -41.86
C GLU A 10 46.54 74.07 -41.85
N PRO A 11 47.57 73.40 -42.42
CA PRO A 11 47.66 73.33 -43.87
C PRO A 11 48.10 71.98 -44.45
N THR A 12 47.36 71.63 -45.49
CA THR A 12 47.78 71.06 -46.77
C THR A 12 49.29 71.07 -47.06
N VAL A 13 49.87 69.89 -47.33
CA VAL A 13 50.93 69.75 -48.34
C VAL A 13 50.60 68.56 -49.23
N THR A 14 50.34 68.87 -50.50
CA THR A 14 50.23 67.95 -51.62
C THR A 14 51.63 67.73 -52.21
N ALA A 15 52.09 66.49 -52.32
CA ALA A 15 53.18 66.08 -53.20
C ALA A 15 52.90 64.62 -53.62
N THR A 16 52.28 64.35 -54.77
CA THR A 16 52.85 64.36 -56.13
C THR A 16 53.80 63.18 -56.37
N LEU A 17 53.23 62.15 -57.01
CA LEU A 17 53.75 61.34 -58.12
C LEU A 17 55.22 60.87 -58.07
N ALA A 18 55.39 59.54 -58.04
CA ALA A 18 55.85 58.73 -59.19
C ALA A 18 56.85 57.64 -58.79
N ALA A 19 56.63 56.45 -59.37
CA ALA A 19 57.64 55.43 -59.68
C ALA A 19 58.15 54.65 -58.42
N GLU A 20 58.34 53.34 -58.41
CA GLU A 20 58.62 52.33 -59.44
C GLU A 20 58.05 50.97 -58.97
N ASP A 21 57.84 50.05 -59.92
CA ASP A 21 57.63 48.63 -59.67
C ASP A 21 58.80 48.06 -58.83
N GLU A 22 58.55 47.63 -57.60
CA GLU A 22 59.36 46.58 -56.99
C GLU A 22 58.46 45.41 -56.56
N VAL A 23 58.59 44.34 -57.33
CA VAL A 23 58.16 43.00 -57.00
C VAL A 23 58.86 42.60 -55.71
N TYR A 24 58.13 42.62 -54.58
CA TYR A 24 58.61 41.99 -53.35
C TYR A 24 58.52 40.47 -53.50
N GLU A 25 59.58 39.89 -54.03
CA GLU A 25 59.84 38.45 -53.89
C GLU A 25 60.16 38.19 -52.40
N VAL A 26 59.15 37.75 -51.66
CA VAL A 26 59.29 37.36 -50.25
C VAL A 26 60.13 36.08 -50.20
N SER A 27 61.43 36.23 -49.95
CA SER A 27 62.28 35.11 -49.53
C SER A 27 61.75 34.53 -48.21
N PRO A 28 61.64 33.19 -48.05
CA PRO A 28 61.22 32.61 -46.78
C PRO A 28 62.27 32.96 -45.71
N ARG A 29 61.88 33.75 -44.71
CA ARG A 29 62.68 33.95 -43.51
C ARG A 29 62.61 32.66 -42.69
N TYR A 30 63.64 31.84 -42.79
CA TYR A 30 63.94 30.81 -41.79
C TYR A 30 64.11 31.52 -40.43
N GLY A 31 63.18 31.28 -39.51
CA GLY A 31 63.16 31.92 -38.20
C GLY A 31 63.62 30.97 -37.11
N SER A 32 64.78 31.26 -36.50
CA SER A 32 65.22 30.66 -35.24
C SER A 32 64.74 31.54 -34.07
N VAL A 33 64.45 30.92 -32.92
CA VAL A 33 64.00 31.65 -31.72
C VAL A 33 65.11 31.67 -30.67
N HIS A 34 65.64 32.85 -30.36
CA HIS A 34 66.68 33.01 -29.33
C HIS A 34 66.12 32.83 -27.90
N LEU A 35 66.69 31.88 -27.16
CA LEU A 35 66.25 31.52 -25.80
C LEU A 35 66.51 32.60 -24.74
N LYS A 36 67.46 33.52 -24.99
CA LYS A 36 67.93 34.52 -24.02
C LYS A 36 66.93 35.67 -23.76
N GLY A 37 65.91 35.83 -24.62
CA GLY A 37 64.90 36.89 -24.50
C GLY A 37 63.55 36.45 -23.92
N LEU A 38 63.40 35.17 -23.60
CA LEU A 38 62.13 34.57 -23.16
C LEU A 38 62.01 34.52 -21.63
N SER A 39 60.78 34.40 -21.12
CA SER A 39 60.54 34.23 -19.68
C SER A 39 61.19 32.95 -19.16
N MET A 40 61.57 32.94 -17.87
CA MET A 40 62.36 31.85 -17.27
C MET A 40 61.67 30.47 -17.36
N GLU A 41 60.33 30.44 -17.36
CA GLU A 41 59.54 29.22 -17.59
C GLU A 41 59.57 28.74 -19.04
N ALA A 42 59.44 29.65 -20.01
CA ALA A 42 59.52 29.32 -21.43
C ALA A 42 60.93 28.85 -21.79
N GLN A 43 61.96 29.50 -21.24
CA GLN A 43 63.35 29.13 -21.44
C GLN A 43 63.66 27.72 -20.94
N GLY A 44 63.15 27.31 -19.78
CA GLY A 44 63.37 25.97 -19.22
C GLY A 44 62.63 24.84 -19.93
N VAL A 45 61.57 25.16 -20.68
CA VAL A 45 60.88 24.19 -21.54
C VAL A 45 61.61 24.10 -22.87
N LEU A 46 61.88 25.23 -23.54
CA LEU A 46 62.52 25.28 -24.85
C LEU A 46 63.98 24.79 -24.83
N SER A 47 64.73 25.00 -23.74
CA SER A 47 66.10 24.49 -23.59
C SER A 47 66.20 22.97 -23.53
N LYS A 48 65.08 22.24 -23.35
CA LYS A 48 65.06 20.78 -23.40
C LYS A 48 64.91 20.23 -24.81
N PHE A 49 64.55 21.10 -25.76
CA PHE A 49 64.29 20.74 -27.15
C PHE A 49 65.36 21.29 -28.11
N ASP A 50 66.18 22.25 -27.66
CA ASP A 50 67.47 22.65 -28.22
C ASP A 50 68.44 21.44 -28.18
N ARG A 51 68.56 20.73 -29.30
CA ARG A 51 69.29 19.46 -29.43
C ARG A 51 70.76 19.68 -29.80
N ASN A 52 71.05 20.80 -30.47
CA ASN A 52 72.39 21.21 -30.89
C ASN A 52 73.09 22.09 -29.84
N GLY A 53 72.38 22.61 -28.85
CA GLY A 53 72.90 23.36 -27.71
C GLY A 53 73.38 24.76 -28.05
N ASP A 54 72.87 25.35 -29.14
CA ASP A 54 73.33 26.64 -29.65
C ASP A 54 72.62 27.85 -29.02
N GLY A 55 71.62 27.60 -28.16
CA GLY A 55 70.87 28.64 -27.49
C GLY A 55 69.74 29.24 -28.33
N GLU A 56 69.46 28.64 -29.48
CA GLU A 56 68.36 28.92 -30.39
C GLU A 56 67.54 27.64 -30.60
N VAL A 57 66.25 27.80 -30.92
CA VAL A 57 65.42 26.65 -31.32
C VAL A 57 65.05 26.83 -32.77
N ASP A 58 65.51 25.88 -33.59
CA ASP A 58 65.28 25.87 -35.03
C ASP A 58 63.93 25.24 -35.39
N GLU A 59 63.47 25.48 -36.61
CA GLU A 59 62.19 25.01 -37.14
C GLU A 59 62.00 23.49 -36.98
N SER A 60 63.06 22.71 -37.19
CA SER A 60 63.05 21.24 -37.03
C SER A 60 62.96 20.74 -35.58
N GLU A 61 63.36 21.57 -34.61
CA GLU A 61 63.27 21.26 -33.18
C GLU A 61 61.92 21.71 -32.61
N LEU A 62 61.39 22.81 -33.14
CA LEU A 62 60.08 23.33 -32.83
C LEU A 62 58.95 22.36 -33.24
N GLU A 63 59.12 21.61 -34.33
CA GLU A 63 58.19 20.55 -34.72
C GLU A 63 58.00 19.49 -33.62
N GLY A 64 59.09 19.08 -32.96
CA GLY A 64 59.03 18.12 -31.85
C GLY A 64 58.34 18.68 -30.59
N VAL A 65 58.48 19.98 -30.34
CA VAL A 65 57.79 20.69 -29.25
C VAL A 65 56.29 20.72 -29.49
N VAL A 66 55.88 21.05 -30.72
CA VAL A 66 54.48 21.07 -31.14
C VAL A 66 53.88 19.68 -31.02
N ASP A 67 54.57 18.63 -31.48
CA ASP A 67 54.05 17.27 -31.44
C ASP A 67 53.84 16.77 -30.00
N VAL A 68 54.75 17.11 -29.07
CA VAL A 68 54.60 16.78 -27.64
C VAL A 68 53.47 17.58 -26.97
N LEU A 69 53.38 18.89 -27.24
CA LEU A 69 52.31 19.74 -26.71
C LEU A 69 50.93 19.32 -27.22
N VAL A 70 50.83 18.98 -28.50
CA VAL A 70 49.61 18.49 -29.13
C VAL A 70 49.21 17.15 -28.49
N LYS A 71 50.16 16.25 -28.26
CA LYS A 71 49.92 14.94 -27.65
C LYS A 71 49.53 15.01 -26.17
N GLU A 72 50.01 16.00 -25.42
CA GLU A 72 49.60 16.26 -24.03
C GLU A 72 48.24 16.97 -23.95
N GLN A 73 47.96 17.92 -24.84
CA GLN A 73 46.67 18.62 -24.93
C GLN A 73 45.51 17.67 -25.26
N PHE A 74 45.73 16.68 -26.14
CA PHE A 74 44.69 15.70 -26.48
C PHE A 74 44.33 14.74 -25.34
N LYS A 75 45.21 14.60 -24.34
CA LYS A 75 44.97 13.72 -23.18
C LYS A 75 43.94 14.29 -22.22
N GLY A 76 43.91 15.61 -22.04
CA GLY A 76 42.98 16.28 -21.10
C GLY A 76 41.51 16.19 -21.54
N ARG A 77 41.23 16.39 -22.83
CA ARG A 77 39.86 16.31 -23.37
C ARG A 77 39.33 14.87 -23.44
N MET A 78 40.16 13.91 -23.83
CA MET A 78 39.79 12.49 -23.83
C MET A 78 39.51 11.96 -22.42
N PHE A 79 40.27 12.42 -21.42
CA PHE A 79 40.07 12.03 -20.03
C PHE A 79 38.78 12.61 -19.45
N LEU A 80 38.47 13.88 -19.74
CA LEU A 80 37.21 14.50 -19.30
C LEU A 80 35.99 13.85 -19.98
N CYS A 81 36.08 13.56 -21.28
CA CYS A 81 35.03 12.87 -22.03
C CYS A 81 34.86 11.42 -21.54
N GLY A 82 35.96 10.73 -21.22
CA GLY A 82 35.95 9.39 -20.63
C GLY A 82 35.31 9.35 -19.24
N ILE A 83 35.63 10.32 -18.37
CA ILE A 83 34.97 10.47 -17.07
C ILE A 83 33.48 10.73 -17.24
N GLN A 84 33.07 11.60 -18.17
CA GLN A 84 31.65 11.82 -18.46
C GLN A 84 30.95 10.54 -18.92
N MET A 85 31.59 9.71 -19.75
CA MET A 85 31.05 8.41 -20.15
C MET A 85 30.91 7.44 -18.98
N ILE A 86 31.87 7.40 -18.05
CA ILE A 86 31.80 6.57 -16.84
C ILE A 86 30.67 7.05 -15.91
N VAL A 87 30.55 8.36 -15.70
CA VAL A 87 29.48 8.94 -14.88
C VAL A 87 28.11 8.64 -15.51
N LEU A 88 27.99 8.79 -16.83
CA LEU A 88 26.77 8.45 -17.55
C LEU A 88 26.45 6.96 -17.42
N ALA A 89 27.45 6.08 -17.57
CA ALA A 89 27.28 4.63 -17.38
C ALA A 89 26.84 4.29 -15.95
N LEU A 90 27.41 4.96 -14.93
CA LEU A 90 27.02 4.78 -13.53
C LEU A 90 25.56 5.20 -13.28
N VAL A 91 25.15 6.35 -13.83
CA VAL A 91 23.76 6.84 -13.73
C VAL A 91 22.79 5.88 -14.42
N VAL A 92 23.14 5.38 -15.61
CA VAL A 92 22.33 4.37 -16.31
C VAL A 92 22.23 3.08 -15.49
N LEU A 93 23.31 2.65 -14.86
CA LEU A 93 23.34 1.45 -14.02
C LEU A 93 22.45 1.62 -12.78
N LEU A 94 22.52 2.77 -12.10
CA LEU A 94 21.67 3.10 -10.96
C LEU A 94 20.18 3.18 -11.36
N ALA A 95 19.87 3.82 -12.48
CA ALA A 95 18.51 3.88 -13.01
C ALA A 95 17.95 2.50 -13.35
N SER A 96 18.80 1.60 -13.87
CA SER A 96 18.42 0.21 -14.17
C SER A 96 18.08 -0.57 -12.90
N ILE A 97 18.91 -0.48 -11.86
CA ILE A 97 18.63 -1.15 -10.57
C ILE A 97 17.33 -0.63 -9.96
N PHE A 98 17.14 0.69 -9.95
CA PHE A 98 15.92 1.30 -9.42
C PHE A 98 14.67 0.91 -10.24
N GLY A 99 14.78 0.91 -11.57
CA GLY A 99 13.71 0.48 -12.47
C GLY A 99 13.31 -0.97 -12.26
N LEU A 100 14.29 -1.87 -12.09
CA LEU A 100 14.06 -3.28 -11.77
C LEU A 100 13.34 -3.43 -10.42
N ALA A 101 13.80 -2.73 -9.37
CA ALA A 101 13.16 -2.78 -8.06
C ALA A 101 11.70 -2.31 -8.11
N TRP A 102 11.43 -1.20 -8.80
CA TRP A 102 10.08 -0.67 -8.97
C TRP A 102 9.19 -1.64 -9.76
N ALA A 103 9.72 -2.23 -10.84
CA ALA A 103 9.02 -3.23 -11.65
C ALA A 103 8.62 -4.44 -10.81
N VAL A 104 9.55 -5.01 -10.04
CA VAL A 104 9.29 -6.18 -9.17
C VAL A 104 8.20 -5.88 -8.15
N VAL A 105 8.22 -4.71 -7.50
CA VAL A 105 7.18 -4.31 -6.55
C VAL A 105 5.82 -4.16 -7.24
N SER A 106 5.80 -3.56 -8.43
CA SER A 106 4.56 -3.36 -9.18
C SER A 106 3.93 -4.70 -9.62
N ILE A 107 4.76 -5.71 -9.91
CA ILE A 107 4.34 -7.06 -10.30
C ILE A 107 3.85 -7.84 -9.06
N ASN A 108 4.59 -7.80 -7.95
CA ASN A 108 4.25 -8.54 -6.73
C ASN A 108 3.09 -7.95 -5.94
N LYS A 109 2.65 -6.73 -6.25
CA LYS A 109 1.47 -6.14 -5.65
C LYS A 109 0.20 -6.81 -6.20
N SER A 110 -0.23 -7.89 -5.55
CA SER A 110 -1.43 -8.65 -5.93
C SER A 110 -2.75 -8.03 -5.45
N THR A 111 -2.69 -6.89 -4.75
CA THR A 111 -3.84 -6.26 -4.11
C THR A 111 -3.91 -4.75 -4.37
N ALA A 112 -5.12 -4.27 -4.61
CA ALA A 112 -5.41 -2.85 -4.81
C ALA A 112 -6.54 -2.44 -3.86
N LEU A 113 -6.54 -1.19 -3.42
CA LEU A 113 -7.64 -0.64 -2.64
C LEU A 113 -8.60 0.07 -3.61
N ARG A 114 -9.84 -0.41 -3.73
CA ARG A 114 -10.91 0.23 -4.52
C ARG A 114 -12.14 0.40 -3.63
N ASN A 115 -12.72 1.60 -3.59
CA ASN A 115 -13.92 1.88 -2.77
C ASN A 115 -13.79 1.44 -1.30
N ARG A 116 -12.63 1.67 -0.69
CA ARG A 116 -12.26 1.24 0.68
C ARG A 116 -12.19 -0.28 0.90
N VAL A 117 -12.34 -1.09 -0.14
CA VAL A 117 -12.22 -2.55 -0.10
C VAL A 117 -10.93 -2.97 -0.78
N LEU A 118 -10.23 -3.93 -0.19
CA LEU A 118 -9.01 -4.49 -0.75
C LEU A 118 -9.42 -5.57 -1.76
N VAL A 119 -9.16 -5.32 -3.04
CA VAL A 119 -9.55 -6.17 -4.18
C VAL A 119 -8.33 -6.73 -4.90
N ARG A 120 -8.53 -7.79 -5.69
CA ARG A 120 -7.47 -8.39 -6.50
C ARG A 120 -7.10 -7.46 -7.67
N LYS A 121 -5.86 -7.50 -8.15
CA LYS A 121 -5.39 -6.59 -9.22
C LYS A 121 -6.15 -6.76 -10.56
N ASN A 122 -6.64 -7.96 -10.85
CA ASN A 122 -7.29 -8.34 -12.12
C ASN A 122 -8.77 -8.76 -11.94
N SER A 123 -9.34 -8.56 -10.75
CA SER A 123 -10.74 -8.84 -10.49
C SER A 123 -11.25 -7.85 -9.44
N ASP A 124 -12.48 -7.36 -9.60
CA ASP A 124 -13.15 -6.57 -8.57
C ASP A 124 -13.59 -7.42 -7.37
N ASP A 125 -13.22 -8.70 -7.36
CA ASP A 125 -13.40 -9.57 -6.20
C ASP A 125 -12.60 -9.04 -5.00
N PRO A 126 -13.24 -8.87 -3.84
CA PRO A 126 -12.54 -8.56 -2.61
C PRO A 126 -11.54 -9.67 -2.27
N VAL A 127 -10.41 -9.30 -1.70
CA VAL A 127 -9.42 -10.26 -1.20
C VAL A 127 -10.00 -10.96 0.01
N GLN A 128 -10.33 -12.22 -0.21
CA GLN A 128 -10.87 -13.09 0.81
C GLN A 128 -9.72 -13.85 1.47
N ILE A 129 -9.70 -13.80 2.80
CA ILE A 129 -8.86 -14.67 3.61
C ILE A 129 -9.60 -16.01 3.67
N ALA A 130 -8.92 -17.14 3.50
CA ALA A 130 -9.54 -18.47 3.42
C ALA A 130 -10.50 -18.83 4.57
N ASN A 131 -10.43 -18.10 5.69
CA ASN A 131 -11.30 -18.27 6.86
C ASN A 131 -12.49 -17.30 6.91
N SER A 132 -12.72 -16.47 5.89
CA SER A 132 -13.78 -15.45 5.87
C SER A 132 -14.62 -15.56 4.60
N ASP A 133 -15.26 -16.71 4.40
CA ASP A 133 -16.12 -16.95 3.23
C ASP A 133 -17.62 -16.83 3.55
N PHE A 134 -18.01 -15.68 4.08
CA PHE A 134 -19.41 -15.39 4.42
C PHE A 134 -20.00 -14.35 3.48
N THR A 135 -21.25 -14.55 3.08
CA THR A 135 -22.05 -13.58 2.34
C THR A 135 -23.41 -13.44 3.00
N MET A 136 -24.00 -12.25 2.92
CA MET A 136 -25.34 -12.01 3.43
C MET A 136 -26.34 -12.38 2.33
N ALA A 137 -27.24 -13.31 2.62
CA ALA A 137 -28.35 -13.62 1.73
C ALA A 137 -29.37 -12.45 1.72
N PRO A 138 -30.19 -12.33 0.66
CA PRO A 138 -31.28 -11.34 0.62
C PRO A 138 -32.26 -11.41 1.80
N SER A 139 -32.30 -12.56 2.50
CA SER A 139 -33.07 -12.78 3.73
C SER A 139 -32.41 -12.21 5.00
N GLY A 140 -31.23 -11.60 4.90
CA GLY A 140 -30.45 -11.11 6.03
C GLY A 140 -29.66 -12.20 6.78
N ALA A 141 -29.74 -13.45 6.34
CA ALA A 141 -29.00 -14.56 6.94
C ALA A 141 -27.56 -14.62 6.43
N ILE A 142 -26.63 -15.07 7.28
CA ILE A 142 -25.25 -15.31 6.90
C ILE A 142 -25.16 -16.68 6.21
N THR A 143 -24.69 -16.71 4.97
CA THR A 143 -24.45 -17.94 4.21
C THR A 143 -22.97 -18.09 3.89
N ALA A 144 -22.48 -19.33 3.86
CA ALA A 144 -21.16 -19.60 3.31
C ALA A 144 -21.19 -19.35 1.80
N ARG A 145 -20.25 -18.57 1.25
CA ARG A 145 -20.16 -18.38 -0.20
C ARG A 145 -19.78 -19.72 -0.84
N GLY A 146 -20.36 -20.03 -2.00
CA GLY A 146 -20.16 -21.33 -2.68
C GLY A 146 -21.13 -22.43 -2.24
N ASN A 147 -21.88 -22.25 -1.16
CA ASN A 147 -22.94 -23.18 -0.76
C ASN A 147 -24.20 -22.42 -0.35
N SER A 148 -24.95 -21.95 -1.35
CA SER A 148 -26.18 -21.14 -1.21
C SER A 148 -27.31 -21.79 -0.39
N ARG A 149 -27.13 -23.03 0.08
CA ARG A 149 -28.05 -23.77 0.94
C ARG A 149 -27.61 -23.87 2.40
N ALA A 150 -26.33 -23.64 2.70
CA ALA A 150 -25.81 -23.64 4.06
C ALA A 150 -25.96 -22.24 4.66
N VAL A 151 -27.18 -21.93 5.12
CA VAL A 151 -27.39 -20.83 6.06
C VAL A 151 -26.68 -21.21 7.35
N LEU A 152 -25.70 -20.42 7.78
CA LEU A 152 -25.15 -20.54 9.12
C LEU A 152 -26.24 -20.09 10.09
N GLY A 153 -27.01 -21.06 10.57
CA GLY A 153 -27.90 -20.89 11.69
C GLY A 153 -27.16 -21.23 12.98
N THR A 154 -27.38 -20.44 14.03
CA THR A 154 -27.18 -20.96 15.38
C THR A 154 -28.23 -22.06 15.59
N SER A 155 -27.84 -23.28 15.92
CA SER A 155 -28.82 -24.27 16.36
C SER A 155 -29.52 -23.69 17.59
N THR A 156 -30.85 -23.69 17.60
CA THR A 156 -31.59 -23.29 18.80
C THR A 156 -31.30 -24.32 19.88
N LEU A 157 -30.38 -23.99 20.79
CA LEU A 157 -30.04 -24.81 21.96
C LEU A 157 -31.29 -25.10 22.81
N TYR A 158 -32.30 -24.23 22.72
CA TYR A 158 -33.57 -24.37 23.41
C TYR A 158 -34.77 -24.17 22.49
N VAL A 159 -35.73 -25.09 22.55
CA VAL A 159 -37.00 -25.02 21.83
C VAL A 159 -38.11 -24.74 22.84
N ASN A 160 -38.93 -23.71 22.60
CA ASN A 160 -40.11 -23.42 23.40
C ASN A 160 -41.31 -24.17 22.81
N ARG A 161 -42.01 -24.97 23.61
CA ARG A 161 -43.24 -25.69 23.21
C ARG A 161 -44.26 -25.65 24.35
N GLN A 162 -45.53 -25.47 24.02
CA GLN A 162 -46.60 -25.51 25.02
C GLN A 162 -46.69 -26.89 25.68
N LEU A 163 -46.77 -26.93 27.00
CA LEU A 163 -46.92 -28.17 27.75
C LEU A 163 -48.38 -28.60 27.81
N ASN A 164 -48.60 -29.90 27.68
CA ASN A 164 -49.90 -30.51 27.80
C ASN A 164 -49.80 -31.84 28.56
N ALA A 165 -50.76 -32.13 29.43
CA ALA A 165 -50.87 -33.38 30.16
C ALA A 165 -51.10 -34.61 29.27
N ASN A 166 -51.47 -34.41 27.99
CA ASN A 166 -51.58 -35.45 26.98
C ASN A 166 -50.25 -35.79 26.28
N MET A 167 -49.14 -35.13 26.63
CA MET A 167 -47.82 -35.41 26.06
C MET A 167 -47.29 -36.77 26.51
N THR A 168 -46.46 -37.40 25.68
CA THR A 168 -45.76 -38.63 26.05
C THR A 168 -44.50 -38.34 26.88
N THR A 169 -43.95 -39.32 27.58
CA THR A 169 -42.66 -39.18 28.30
C THR A 169 -41.52 -38.83 27.35
N SER A 170 -41.55 -39.34 26.11
CA SER A 170 -40.60 -38.97 25.05
C SER A 170 -40.74 -37.50 24.64
N ASP A 171 -41.95 -36.95 24.59
CA ASP A 171 -42.16 -35.54 24.26
C ASP A 171 -41.68 -34.60 25.38
N LEU A 172 -41.65 -35.08 26.62
CA LEU A 172 -41.16 -34.36 27.79
C LEU A 172 -39.65 -34.56 28.03
N THR A 173 -39.03 -35.47 27.29
CA THR A 173 -37.59 -35.72 27.38
C THR A 173 -36.84 -34.49 26.87
N GLY A 174 -35.95 -33.96 27.70
CA GLY A 174 -35.24 -32.70 27.40
C GLY A 174 -35.93 -31.45 27.95
N LEU A 175 -37.07 -31.54 28.62
CA LEU A 175 -37.67 -30.40 29.33
C LEU A 175 -36.73 -29.90 30.45
N VAL A 176 -36.16 -28.70 30.28
CA VAL A 176 -35.20 -28.11 31.24
C VAL A 176 -35.86 -27.04 32.11
N ARG A 177 -36.75 -26.25 31.52
CA ARG A 177 -37.43 -25.15 32.22
C ARG A 177 -38.88 -25.08 31.82
N VAL A 178 -39.67 -24.49 32.69
CA VAL A 178 -41.08 -24.20 32.47
C VAL A 178 -41.31 -22.73 32.71
N LYS A 179 -42.03 -22.09 31.79
CA LYS A 179 -42.48 -20.70 31.90
C LYS A 179 -43.98 -20.69 32.08
N VAL A 180 -44.44 -20.01 33.11
CA VAL A 180 -45.86 -19.71 33.33
C VAL A 180 -46.04 -18.22 33.11
N SER A 181 -47.02 -17.85 32.30
CA SER A 181 -47.36 -16.46 32.00
C SER A 181 -48.57 -16.06 32.84
N GLY A 182 -48.42 -15.04 33.68
CA GLY A 182 -49.51 -14.45 34.47
C GLY A 182 -50.39 -13.53 33.63
N THR A 183 -51.56 -13.17 34.17
CA THR A 183 -52.58 -12.35 33.49
C THR A 183 -52.07 -10.95 33.10
N ASN A 184 -51.12 -10.40 33.85
CA ASN A 184 -50.52 -9.09 33.60
C ASN A 184 -49.31 -9.13 32.64
N GLY A 185 -49.04 -10.27 32.00
CA GLY A 185 -47.87 -10.46 31.12
C GLY A 185 -46.56 -10.73 31.88
N ALA A 186 -46.61 -10.81 33.21
CA ALA A 186 -45.49 -11.26 34.03
C ALA A 186 -45.18 -12.74 33.73
N ASN A 187 -43.90 -13.08 33.60
CA ASN A 187 -43.49 -14.45 33.28
C ASN A 187 -42.59 -14.99 34.38
N VAL A 188 -42.93 -16.19 34.86
CA VAL A 188 -42.19 -16.86 35.91
C VAL A 188 -41.61 -18.14 35.36
N GLY A 189 -40.29 -18.29 35.49
CA GLY A 189 -39.54 -19.41 34.97
C GLY A 189 -39.07 -20.34 36.09
N PHE A 190 -39.45 -21.61 36.03
CA PHE A 190 -38.99 -22.65 36.95
C PHE A 190 -38.03 -23.60 36.24
N ARG A 191 -36.98 -24.01 36.95
CA ARG A 191 -36.14 -25.12 36.51
C ARG A 191 -36.85 -26.43 36.82
N VAL A 192 -36.90 -27.32 35.84
CA VAL A 192 -37.47 -28.66 36.01
C VAL A 192 -36.39 -29.59 36.57
N THR A 193 -36.72 -30.27 37.67
CA THR A 193 -35.90 -31.34 38.25
C THR A 193 -36.41 -32.73 37.89
N GLY A 194 -37.70 -32.84 37.54
CA GLY A 194 -38.31 -34.07 37.08
C GLY A 194 -39.76 -33.86 36.64
N PHE A 195 -40.35 -34.87 36.02
CA PHE A 195 -41.75 -34.86 35.65
C PHE A 195 -42.35 -36.26 35.85
N SER A 196 -43.66 -36.32 36.03
CA SER A 196 -44.43 -37.54 36.11
C SER A 196 -45.78 -37.34 35.44
N LEU A 197 -46.14 -38.26 34.54
CA LEU A 197 -47.46 -38.30 33.93
C LEU A 197 -48.32 -39.26 34.75
N ARG A 198 -49.46 -38.77 35.23
CA ARG A 198 -50.45 -39.56 35.95
C ARG A 198 -51.65 -39.79 35.04
N SER A 199 -51.95 -41.05 34.78
CA SER A 199 -53.12 -41.49 34.02
C SER A 199 -54.39 -41.35 34.87
N SER A 200 -54.75 -40.12 35.22
CA SER A 200 -56.06 -39.78 35.78
C SER A 200 -57.05 -39.43 34.67
N ASN A 201 -58.34 -39.36 34.98
CA ASN A 201 -59.35 -38.80 34.07
C ASN A 201 -59.87 -37.48 34.67
N PRO A 202 -59.45 -36.31 34.16
CA PRO A 202 -58.52 -36.08 33.04
C PRO A 202 -57.03 -36.29 33.41
N PRO A 203 -56.14 -36.52 32.43
CA PRO A 203 -54.72 -36.80 32.68
C PRO A 203 -54.02 -35.60 33.30
N GLN A 204 -53.03 -35.89 34.15
CA GLN A 204 -52.28 -34.88 34.90
C GLN A 204 -50.79 -34.99 34.64
N LEU A 205 -50.15 -33.85 34.43
CA LEU A 205 -48.69 -33.73 34.35
C LEU A 205 -48.18 -33.04 35.61
N HIS A 206 -47.39 -33.77 36.39
CA HIS A 206 -46.73 -33.28 37.59
C HIS A 206 -45.30 -32.91 37.21
N ILE A 207 -44.91 -31.66 37.47
CA ILE A 207 -43.58 -31.13 37.17
C ILE A 207 -42.93 -30.75 38.49
N SER A 208 -41.86 -31.45 38.81
CA SER A 208 -41.05 -31.18 39.99
C SER A 208 -40.08 -30.06 39.70
N THR A 209 -40.02 -29.10 40.61
CA THR A 209 -39.08 -27.98 40.58
C THR A 209 -38.42 -27.85 41.96
N PRO A 210 -37.29 -27.15 42.10
CA PRO A 210 -36.68 -26.93 43.41
C PRO A 210 -37.59 -26.18 44.40
N ALA A 211 -38.53 -25.40 43.87
CA ALA A 211 -39.46 -24.62 44.67
C ALA A 211 -40.68 -25.43 45.12
N GLY A 212 -40.95 -26.61 44.53
CA GLY A 212 -42.17 -27.39 44.72
C GLY A 212 -42.72 -28.00 43.43
N ILE A 213 -43.99 -28.41 43.43
CA ILE A 213 -44.62 -29.16 42.32
C ILE A 213 -45.64 -28.28 41.59
N LEU A 214 -45.57 -28.28 40.25
CA LEU A 214 -46.61 -27.76 39.36
C LEU A 214 -47.45 -28.92 38.84
N VAL A 215 -48.77 -28.78 38.84
CA VAL A 215 -49.72 -29.77 38.30
C VAL A 215 -50.49 -29.14 37.16
N LEU A 216 -50.36 -29.73 35.98
CA LEU A 216 -51.09 -29.35 34.79
C LEU A 216 -52.18 -30.38 34.51
N LEU A 217 -53.30 -29.89 33.99
CA LEU A 217 -54.45 -30.69 33.58
C LEU A 217 -54.88 -30.20 32.20
N GLY A 218 -54.66 -31.02 31.19
CA GLY A 218 -54.57 -30.53 29.81
C GLY A 218 -53.41 -29.56 29.66
N ASP A 219 -53.66 -28.36 29.15
CA ASP A 219 -52.66 -27.31 28.93
C ASP A 219 -52.64 -26.22 30.01
N ARG A 220 -53.48 -26.36 31.04
CA ARG A 220 -53.66 -25.37 32.10
C ARG A 220 -53.04 -25.80 33.41
N LEU A 221 -52.44 -24.85 34.11
CA LEU A 221 -51.98 -25.03 35.49
C LEU A 221 -53.19 -25.08 36.43
N THR A 222 -53.33 -26.15 37.22
CA THR A 222 -54.46 -26.34 38.14
C THR A 222 -54.07 -26.35 39.60
N SER A 223 -52.87 -26.83 39.92
CA SER A 223 -52.34 -26.75 41.27
C SER A 223 -50.86 -26.42 41.22
N TYR A 224 -50.43 -25.60 42.17
CA TYR A 224 -49.06 -25.15 42.27
C TYR A 224 -48.72 -24.96 43.73
N ASN A 225 -47.70 -25.68 44.20
CA ASN A 225 -47.09 -25.50 45.51
C ASN A 225 -45.59 -25.23 45.36
N ALA A 226 -45.16 -24.77 44.18
CA ALA A 226 -43.86 -24.14 44.10
C ALA A 226 -44.01 -22.68 44.53
N ALA A 227 -42.99 -22.05 45.13
CA ALA A 227 -42.91 -20.60 45.34
C ALA A 227 -44.18 -19.89 45.85
N GLN A 228 -44.85 -20.44 46.88
CA GLN A 228 -46.06 -19.89 47.51
C GLN A 228 -45.87 -18.44 48.04
N ASP A 229 -44.62 -18.02 48.25
CA ASP A 229 -44.22 -16.67 48.69
C ASP A 229 -43.81 -15.72 47.56
N LEU A 230 -43.74 -16.19 46.31
CA LEU A 230 -43.12 -15.44 45.20
C LEU A 230 -44.12 -14.86 44.20
N VAL A 231 -45.32 -15.46 44.10
CA VAL A 231 -46.38 -15.04 43.17
C VAL A 231 -47.73 -15.37 43.79
N ASP A 232 -48.70 -14.46 43.65
CA ASP A 232 -50.07 -14.69 44.10
C ASP A 232 -50.67 -15.90 43.36
N THR A 233 -51.04 -16.92 44.12
CA THR A 233 -51.41 -18.25 43.59
C THR A 233 -52.65 -18.22 42.71
N ASP A 234 -53.52 -17.24 42.93
CA ASP A 234 -54.75 -17.06 42.17
C ASP A 234 -54.49 -16.46 40.78
N GLU A 235 -53.35 -15.78 40.58
CA GLU A 235 -53.00 -15.15 39.29
C GLU A 235 -52.45 -16.16 38.26
N LEU A 236 -51.88 -17.27 38.75
CA LEU A 236 -51.27 -18.31 37.91
C LEU A 236 -52.21 -19.48 37.59
N ALA A 237 -53.31 -19.62 38.34
CA ALA A 237 -54.30 -20.66 38.10
C ALA A 237 -54.98 -20.51 36.73
N GLY A 238 -55.08 -21.61 35.98
CA GLY A 238 -55.71 -21.64 34.67
C GLY A 238 -54.85 -21.12 33.51
N GLN A 239 -53.62 -20.67 33.79
CA GLN A 239 -52.71 -20.18 32.76
C GLN A 239 -52.07 -21.31 31.95
N SER A 240 -51.77 -21.01 30.69
CA SER A 240 -51.04 -21.91 29.81
C SER A 240 -49.57 -21.95 30.19
N VAL A 241 -48.97 -23.13 30.10
CA VAL A 241 -47.59 -23.36 30.50
C VAL A 241 -46.73 -23.66 29.28
N THR A 242 -45.59 -22.98 29.16
CA THR A 242 -44.62 -23.19 28.06
C THR A 242 -43.38 -23.88 28.59
N GLY A 243 -43.05 -25.04 28.01
CA GLY A 243 -41.83 -25.79 28.28
C GLY A 243 -40.68 -25.32 27.40
N ILE A 244 -39.48 -25.30 27.97
CA ILE A 244 -38.22 -25.04 27.28
C ILE A 244 -37.44 -26.33 27.27
N PHE A 245 -37.22 -26.85 26.06
CA PHE A 245 -36.58 -28.13 25.80
C PHE A 245 -35.15 -27.90 25.34
N ALA A 246 -34.19 -28.67 25.84
CA ALA A 246 -32.85 -28.72 25.26
C ALA A 246 -32.95 -29.38 23.87
N GLY A 247 -32.47 -28.67 22.85
CA GLY A 247 -32.38 -29.16 21.47
C GLY A 247 -31.13 -29.98 21.21
#